data_AF-A0A959P8L7-F1
#
_entry.id   AF-A0A959P8L7-F1
#
_cell.length_a   1.000
_cell.length_b   1.000
_cell.length_c   1.000
_cell.angle_alpha   90.00
_cell.angle_beta   90.00
_cell.angle_gamma   90.00
#
_symmetry.space_group_name_H-M   'P 1'
#
loop_
_entity.id
_entity.type
_entity.pdbx_description
1 polymer ?
#
loop_
_entity_poly.entity_id
_entity_poly.type
_entity_poly.pdbx_seq_one_letter_code
_entity_poly.pdbx_strand_id
1 'polypeptide(L)'
;MAAFYHKKSQSQGEDGHAFHIELNAQHPVYEGHFPGQPVAPGVMLTRMIQELTEEISGSKLFLAEARSIKFLKFVDPTATPTLDVHIQLIPDEEVVKINSRADFEGATYFKLNATFNKIS
;
A
#
# COMPACT_ATOMS: atom_id res chain seq x y z
N MET A 1 -7.30 -5.59 16.61
CA MET A 1 -6.28 -4.54 16.39
C MET A 1 -6.92 -3.39 15.66
N ALA A 2 -6.46 -2.15 15.88
CA ALA A 2 -6.91 -1.00 15.11
C ALA A 2 -6.49 -1.17 13.63
N ALA A 3 -7.26 -0.61 12.68
CA ALA A 3 -6.87 -0.61 11.27
C ALA A 3 -5.69 0.35 11.06
N PHE A 4 -4.74 -0.02 10.19
CA PHE A 4 -3.58 0.83 9.86
C PHE A 4 -3.96 2.06 9.05
N TYR A 5 -4.98 1.93 8.20
CA TYR A 5 -5.51 3.01 7.36
C TYR A 5 -7.02 2.83 7.17
N HIS A 6 -7.66 3.88 6.67
CA HIS A 6 -9.05 3.88 6.22
C HIS A 6 -9.11 4.31 4.76
N LYS A 7 -9.68 3.46 3.91
CA LYS A 7 -9.98 3.84 2.52
C LYS A 7 -11.10 4.88 2.50
N LYS A 8 -10.89 5.98 1.79
CA LYS A 8 -11.85 7.08 1.62
C LYS A 8 -12.57 7.02 0.29
N SER A 9 -11.86 6.71 -0.79
CA SER A 9 -12.44 6.54 -2.12
C SER A 9 -11.63 5.57 -2.96
N GLN A 10 -12.24 5.09 -4.04
CA GLN A 10 -11.58 4.30 -5.06
C GLN A 10 -12.14 4.66 -6.44
N SER A 11 -11.30 4.54 -7.45
CA SER A 11 -11.69 4.62 -8.84
C SER A 11 -10.90 3.63 -9.68
N GLN A 12 -11.45 3.28 -10.84
CA GLN A 12 -10.79 2.47 -11.83
C GLN A 12 -10.71 3.30 -13.12
N GLY A 13 -9.51 3.39 -13.68
CA GLY A 13 -9.25 4.05 -14.96
C GLY A 13 -8.50 3.12 -15.91
N GLU A 14 -8.14 3.65 -17.08
CA GLU A 14 -7.39 2.89 -18.09
C GLU A 14 -6.01 2.42 -17.59
N ASP A 15 -5.39 3.19 -16.70
CA ASP A 15 -4.05 2.92 -16.16
C ASP A 15 -4.03 2.01 -14.92
N GLY A 16 -5.20 1.56 -14.45
CA GLY A 16 -5.34 0.69 -13.28
C GLY A 16 -6.31 1.21 -12.23
N HIS A 17 -6.09 0.81 -10.97
CA HIS A 17 -6.92 1.18 -9.83
C HIS A 17 -6.25 2.29 -9.02
N ALA A 18 -7.04 3.28 -8.60
CA ALA A 18 -6.60 4.36 -7.73
C ALA A 18 -7.41 4.34 -6.43
N PHE A 19 -6.72 4.56 -5.31
CA PHE A 19 -7.30 4.61 -3.98
C PHE A 19 -6.85 5.87 -3.28
N HIS A 20 -7.79 6.55 -2.64
CA HIS A 20 -7.46 7.58 -1.65
C HIS A 20 -7.62 6.98 -0.26
N ILE A 21 -6.55 7.01 0.53
CA ILE A 21 -6.54 6.45 1.89
C ILE A 21 -6.10 7.49 2.91
N GLU A 22 -6.57 7.32 4.14
CA GLU A 22 -6.15 8.09 5.32
C GLU A 22 -5.44 7.15 6.29
N LEU A 23 -4.23 7.52 6.72
CA LEU A 23 -3.46 6.76 7.70
C LEU A 23 -4.05 6.96 9.10
N ASN A 24 -4.12 5.89 9.88
CA ASN A 24 -4.56 5.97 11.26
C ASN A 24 -3.39 6.37 12.17
N ALA A 25 -3.24 7.66 12.45
CA ALA A 25 -2.20 8.17 13.34
C ALA A 25 -2.25 7.59 14.76
N GLN A 26 -3.40 7.05 15.20
CA GLN A 26 -3.54 6.39 16.50
C GLN A 26 -3.18 4.89 16.46
N HIS A 27 -2.71 4.36 15.33
CA HIS A 27 -2.33 2.95 15.25
C HIS A 27 -1.09 2.67 16.15
N PRO A 28 -1.11 1.66 17.03
CA PRO A 28 -0.03 1.40 18.00
C PRO A 28 1.36 1.18 17.37
N VAL A 29 1.42 0.83 16.08
CA VAL A 29 2.69 0.68 15.35
C VAL A 29 3.56 1.95 15.39
N TYR A 30 2.93 3.12 15.47
CA TYR A 30 3.64 4.40 15.48
C TYR A 30 4.26 4.73 16.84
N GLU A 31 3.78 4.13 17.93
CA GLU A 31 4.37 4.32 19.26
C GLU A 31 5.80 3.74 19.33
N GLY A 32 6.04 2.65 18.61
CA GLY A 32 7.33 1.97 18.57
C GLY A 32 8.23 2.35 17.39
N HIS A 33 7.72 3.08 16.39
CA HIS A 33 8.45 3.32 15.14
C HIS A 33 8.33 4.79 14.71
N PHE A 34 9.08 5.72 15.29
CA PHE A 34 9.98 5.60 16.44
C PHE A 34 9.42 6.43 17.60
N PRO A 35 9.76 6.15 18.87
CA PRO A 35 9.30 6.95 19.98
C PRO A 35 9.59 8.45 19.77
N GLY A 36 8.54 9.27 19.71
CA GLY A 36 8.63 10.72 19.46
C GLY A 36 8.74 11.14 17.98
N GLN A 37 8.86 10.19 17.04
CA GLN A 37 8.89 10.45 15.59
C GLN A 37 8.13 9.34 14.84
N PRO A 38 6.80 9.45 14.69
CA PRO A 38 5.99 8.39 14.11
C PRO A 38 6.28 8.25 12.60
N VAL A 39 6.67 7.06 12.18
CA VAL A 39 7.00 6.68 10.81
C VAL A 39 6.41 5.31 10.52
N ALA A 40 5.69 5.16 9.42
CA ALA A 40 5.14 3.87 9.04
C ALA A 40 6.26 2.87 8.73
N PRO A 41 6.26 1.68 9.35
CA PRO A 41 7.20 0.64 8.96
C PRO A 41 6.94 0.19 7.52
N GLY A 42 8.00 -0.15 6.82
CA GLY A 42 7.89 -0.59 5.42
C GLY A 42 6.96 -1.77 5.22
N VAL A 43 6.92 -2.72 6.16
CA VAL A 43 6.01 -3.88 6.13
C VAL A 43 4.54 -3.48 6.18
N MET A 44 4.18 -2.40 6.87
CA MET A 44 2.80 -1.91 6.93
C MET A 44 2.38 -1.32 5.59
N LEU A 45 3.29 -0.60 4.91
CA LEU A 45 3.06 -0.08 3.56
C LEU A 45 2.94 -1.22 2.54
N THR A 46 3.80 -2.24 2.62
CA THR A 46 3.70 -3.44 1.78
C THR A 46 2.37 -4.16 2.02
N ARG A 47 1.95 -4.30 3.28
CA ARG A 47 0.69 -4.95 3.64
C ARG A 47 -0.52 -4.18 3.12
N MET A 48 -0.50 -2.85 3.21
CA MET A 48 -1.53 -1.98 2.63
C MET A 48 -1.68 -2.21 1.12
N ILE A 49 -0.58 -2.25 0.37
CA ILE A 49 -0.65 -2.57 -1.08
C ILE A 49 -1.21 -3.96 -1.32
N GLN A 50 -0.81 -4.96 -0.53
CA GLN A 50 -1.36 -6.31 -0.63
C GLN A 50 -2.87 -6.32 -0.38
N GLU A 51 -3.37 -5.65 0.65
CA GLU A 51 -4.80 -5.59 0.99
C GLU A 51 -5.63 -4.91 -0.10
N LEU A 52 -5.13 -3.82 -0.68
CA LEU A 52 -5.78 -3.17 -1.82
C LEU A 52 -5.76 -4.09 -3.06
N THR A 53 -4.69 -4.85 -3.26
CA THR A 53 -4.59 -5.82 -4.37
C THR A 53 -5.51 -7.04 -4.17
N GLU A 54 -5.69 -7.50 -2.92
CA GLU A 54 -6.68 -8.51 -2.56
C GLU A 54 -8.09 -8.04 -2.90
N GLU A 55 -8.41 -6.76 -2.65
CA GLU A 55 -9.70 -6.18 -3.01
C GLU A 55 -9.93 -6.16 -4.53
N ILE A 56 -8.93 -5.71 -5.30
CA ILE A 56 -9.00 -5.68 -6.77
C ILE A 56 -9.20 -7.09 -7.34
N SER A 57 -8.44 -8.07 -6.84
CA SER A 57 -8.44 -9.44 -7.36
C SER A 57 -9.57 -10.31 -6.81
N GLY A 58 -10.32 -9.83 -5.81
CA GLY A 58 -11.36 -10.59 -5.12
C GLY A 58 -10.86 -11.88 -4.46
N SER A 59 -9.55 -11.97 -4.20
CA SER A 59 -8.87 -13.19 -3.72
C SER A 59 -7.91 -12.83 -2.59
N LYS A 60 -7.72 -13.75 -1.64
CA LYS A 60 -6.62 -13.61 -0.69
C LYS A 60 -5.30 -13.86 -1.39
N LEU A 61 -4.28 -13.09 -1.01
CA LEU A 61 -2.99 -13.10 -1.67
C LEU A 61 -1.89 -13.44 -0.68
N PHE A 62 -0.86 -14.10 -1.18
CA PHE A 62 0.40 -14.30 -0.47
C PHE A 62 1.54 -13.73 -1.32
N LEU A 63 2.38 -12.90 -0.73
CA LEU A 63 3.51 -12.29 -1.45
C LEU A 63 4.52 -13.37 -1.81
N ALA A 64 4.63 -13.67 -3.11
CA ALA A 64 5.59 -14.64 -3.62
C ALA A 64 6.96 -13.99 -3.87
N GLU A 65 6.96 -12.80 -4.47
CA GLU A 65 8.17 -12.07 -4.82
C GLU A 65 7.91 -10.56 -4.77
N ALA A 66 8.81 -9.81 -4.13
CA ALA A 66 8.88 -8.35 -4.24
C ALA A 66 10.06 -7.96 -5.14
N ARG A 67 9.83 -7.93 -6.46
CA ARG A 67 10.87 -7.62 -7.48
C ARG A 67 11.54 -6.27 -7.23
N SER A 68 10.75 -5.29 -6.78
CA SER A 68 11.28 -4.01 -6.38
C SER A 68 10.42 -3.42 -5.27
N ILE A 69 11.08 -2.98 -4.20
CA ILE A 69 10.47 -2.22 -3.12
C ILE A 69 11.32 -0.98 -2.87
N LYS A 70 10.69 0.20 -2.88
CA LYS A 70 11.38 1.48 -2.69
C LYS A 70 10.65 2.34 -1.68
N PHE A 71 11.33 2.64 -0.58
CA PHE A 71 10.92 3.62 0.43
C PHE A 71 11.64 4.93 0.12
N LEU A 72 10.97 5.82 -0.60
CA LEU A 72 11.59 7.04 -1.15
C LEU A 72 11.56 8.19 -0.15
N LYS A 73 10.55 8.23 0.72
CA LYS A 73 10.35 9.23 1.76
C LYS A 73 9.75 8.60 3.01
N PHE A 74 9.94 9.22 4.16
CA PHE A 74 9.28 8.81 5.40
C PHE A 74 7.78 9.07 5.30
N VAL A 75 6.98 8.10 5.74
CA VAL A 75 5.53 8.23 5.86
C VAL A 75 5.20 8.45 7.32
N ASP A 76 5.09 9.71 7.71
CA ASP A 76 4.65 10.12 9.05
C ASP A 76 3.14 10.39 8.99
N PRO A 77 2.28 9.73 9.78
CA PRO A 77 0.83 9.89 9.67
C PRO A 77 0.33 11.28 10.09
N THR A 78 1.16 12.11 10.72
CA THR A 78 0.85 13.50 11.08
C THR A 78 1.24 14.49 10.00
N ALA A 79 2.33 14.22 9.28
CA ALA A 79 2.81 15.07 8.18
C ALA A 79 2.29 14.63 6.79
N THR A 80 2.01 13.33 6.65
CA THR A 80 1.49 12.67 5.44
C THR A 80 0.24 11.87 5.81
N PRO A 81 -0.86 12.54 6.18
CA PRO A 81 -2.04 11.87 6.73
C PRO A 81 -2.81 11.04 5.70
N THR A 82 -2.58 11.28 4.41
CA THR A 82 -3.23 10.57 3.32
C THR A 82 -2.21 10.07 2.30
N LEU A 83 -2.61 9.05 1.53
CA LEU A 83 -1.85 8.56 0.38
C LEU A 83 -2.80 8.31 -0.79
N ASP A 84 -2.38 8.76 -1.96
CA ASP A 84 -2.96 8.39 -3.24
C ASP A 84 -2.22 7.16 -3.76
N VAL A 85 -2.87 6.00 -3.72
CA VAL A 85 -2.29 4.72 -4.09
C VAL A 85 -2.75 4.34 -5.49
N HIS A 86 -1.82 4.09 -6.38
CA HIS A 86 -2.07 3.58 -7.72
C HIS A 86 -1.55 2.15 -7.83
N ILE A 87 -2.40 1.24 -8.32
CA ILE A 87 -2.07 -0.17 -8.54
C ILE A 87 -2.47 -0.55 -9.97
N GLN A 88 -1.49 -1.00 -10.74
CA GLN A 88 -1.67 -1.54 -12.07
C GLN A 88 -1.47 -3.05 -12.02
N LEU A 89 -2.47 -3.81 -12.45
CA LEU A 89 -2.34 -5.25 -12.68
C LEU A 89 -1.58 -5.51 -13.97
N ILE A 90 -0.61 -6.41 -13.92
CA ILE A 90 0.11 -6.88 -15.11
C ILE A 90 -0.53 -8.21 -15.53
N PRO A 91 -0.98 -8.37 -16.79
CA PRO A 91 -1.61 -9.60 -17.26
C PRO A 91 -0.73 -10.83 -17.02
N ASP A 92 -1.34 -11.84 -16.38
CA ASP A 92 -0.77 -13.15 -16.11
C ASP A 92 -1.91 -14.12 -15.78
N GLU A 93 -1.78 -15.39 -16.19
CA GLU A 93 -2.85 -16.38 -16.04
C GLU A 93 -2.83 -17.08 -14.66
N GLU A 94 -1.66 -17.17 -14.02
CA GLU A 94 -1.46 -18.00 -12.83
C GLU A 94 -1.29 -17.16 -11.56
N VAL A 95 -0.61 -16.02 -11.67
CA VAL A 95 -0.24 -15.19 -10.53
C VAL A 95 -0.80 -13.77 -10.64
N VAL A 96 -0.88 -13.05 -9.53
CA VAL A 96 -1.26 -11.64 -9.52
C VAL A 96 0.01 -10.79 -9.51
N LYS A 97 0.33 -10.16 -10.65
CA LYS A 97 1.46 -9.25 -10.79
C LYS A 97 0.99 -7.80 -10.71
N ILE A 98 1.72 -6.96 -9.97
CA ILE A 98 1.42 -5.54 -9.86
C ILE A 98 2.64 -4.65 -10.06
N ASN A 99 2.38 -3.45 -10.57
CA ASN A 99 3.19 -2.26 -10.33
C ASN A 99 2.36 -1.30 -9.47
N SER A 100 2.94 -0.77 -8.40
CA SER A 100 2.23 0.16 -7.52
C SER A 100 3.10 1.31 -7.03
N ARG A 101 2.43 2.41 -6.70
CA ARG A 101 3.02 3.58 -6.04
C ARG A 101 2.04 4.19 -5.05
N ALA A 102 2.57 4.81 -4.01
CA ALA A 102 1.82 5.67 -3.10
C ALA A 102 2.43 7.08 -3.14
N ASP A 103 1.60 8.05 -3.46
CA ASP A 103 1.94 9.45 -3.62
C ASP A 103 1.26 10.31 -2.54
N PHE A 104 1.87 11.44 -2.18
CA PHE A 104 1.26 12.47 -1.35
C PHE A 104 1.77 13.83 -1.83
N GLU A 105 0.84 14.77 -2.04
CA GLU A 105 1.12 16.12 -2.55
C GLU A 105 2.04 16.15 -3.78
N GLY A 106 1.79 15.23 -4.73
CA GLY A 106 2.53 15.14 -5.99
C GLY A 106 3.91 14.48 -5.92
N ALA A 107 4.35 14.03 -4.73
CA ALA A 107 5.60 13.29 -4.59
C ALA A 107 5.36 11.81 -4.26
N THR A 108 6.19 10.92 -4.81
CA THR A 108 6.12 9.49 -4.47
C THR A 108 6.85 9.16 -3.18
N TYR A 109 6.16 8.47 -2.27
CA TYR A 109 6.68 8.02 -0.98
C TYR A 109 7.08 6.54 -1.01
N PHE A 110 6.29 5.72 -1.70
CA PHE A 110 6.47 4.28 -1.72
C PHE A 110 6.23 3.71 -3.12
N LYS A 111 7.02 2.72 -3.52
CA LYS A 111 6.77 1.90 -4.72
C LYS A 111 6.95 0.43 -4.42
N LEU A 112 6.05 -0.40 -4.97
CA LEU A 112 6.13 -1.85 -4.87
C LEU A 112 5.76 -2.48 -6.21
N ASN A 113 6.69 -3.23 -6.79
CA ASN A 113 6.45 -4.14 -7.90
C ASN A 113 6.55 -5.56 -7.35
N ALA A 114 5.45 -6.31 -7.42
CA ALA A 114 5.33 -7.57 -6.72
C ALA A 114 4.57 -8.61 -7.53
N THR A 115 4.81 -9.86 -7.18
CA THR A 115 4.07 -11.03 -7.65
C THR A 115 3.46 -11.72 -6.43
N PHE A 116 2.16 -11.98 -6.49
CA PHE A 116 1.39 -12.65 -5.46
C PHE A 116 0.79 -13.94 -5.98
N ASN A 117 0.76 -14.95 -5.11
CA ASN A 117 -0.01 -16.15 -5.34
C ASN A 117 -1.39 -15.97 -4.70
N LYS A 118 -2.43 -16.45 -5.38
CA LYS A 118 -3.77 -16.56 -4.77
C LYS A 118 -3.73 -17.69 -3.74
N ILE A 119 -4.32 -17.44 -2.58
CA ILE A 119 -4.50 -18.46 -1.54
C ILE A 119 -5.99 -18.68 -1.30
N SER A 120 -6.34 -19.95 -1.12
CA SER A 120 -7.68 -20.46 -0.82
C SER A 120 -8.07 -20.22 0.64
#